data_AF-A0A418UWB4-F1
#
_entry.id   AF-A0A418UWB4-F1
#
_cell.length_a   1.000
_cell.length_b   1.000
_cell.length_c   1.000
_cell.angle_alpha   90.00
_cell.angle_beta   90.00
_cell.angle_gamma   90.00
#
_symmetry.space_group_name_H-M   'P 1'
#
loop_
_entity.id
_entity.type
_entity.pdbx_description
1 polymer ?
#
loop_
_entity_poly.entity_id
_entity_poly.type
_entity_poly.pdbx_seq_one_letter_code
_entity_poly.pdbx_strand_id
1 'polypeptide(L)'
;MGLFSRRREDRRDHDSRRAGDDSKASTRQASRPSGQVDPAAARTAAPAEGDSASSSTQGPWDAANLPKEQEEVTRVDLGALRVPAVDGMQVRLEQAPGGVLTAAVLALGGSSLELRAFAAPKSSGVWDELRADIAQSLSGAGARYQEVEGDYGTEVLAQIPMRAPDGATSMGTVRFIGVDGPRWFLRAVLQGPAASSTDPSEELREVLRRTVVVRDEQARPPREVLPLHAPGAAAAPEAEELPGLDPLAPGPTVAEVR
;
A
#
# COMPACT_ATOMS: atom_id res chain seq x y z
N MET A 1 -33.63 31.97 -61.82
CA MET A 1 -33.48 33.33 -61.25
C MET A 1 -32.74 33.16 -59.92
N GLY A 2 -31.40 33.13 -59.87
CA GLY A 2 -30.46 34.27 -59.98
C GLY A 2 -30.29 34.91 -58.57
N LEU A 3 -29.14 35.23 -58.00
CA LEU A 3 -27.75 35.41 -58.45
C LEU A 3 -26.82 35.43 -57.21
N PHE A 4 -25.54 35.06 -57.42
CA PHE A 4 -24.41 35.20 -56.50
C PHE A 4 -24.02 36.67 -56.25
N SER A 5 -23.37 36.98 -55.11
CA SER A 5 -21.94 37.41 -55.05
C SER A 5 -21.45 38.02 -53.71
N ARG A 6 -20.30 37.49 -53.28
CA ARG A 6 -19.18 37.99 -52.45
C ARG A 6 -19.08 39.49 -52.08
N ARG A 7 -18.49 39.78 -50.91
CA ARG A 7 -17.22 40.55 -50.76
C ARG A 7 -16.53 40.35 -49.40
N ARG A 8 -15.19 40.28 -49.47
CA ARG A 8 -14.10 40.18 -48.47
C ARG A 8 -13.66 41.58 -47.98
N GLU A 9 -12.87 41.62 -46.89
CA GLU A 9 -11.75 42.56 -46.53
C GLU A 9 -11.81 42.88 -45.02
N ASP A 10 -10.74 43.07 -44.26
CA ASP A 10 -9.29 42.88 -44.40
C ASP A 10 -8.66 43.00 -42.99
N ARG A 11 -7.38 42.61 -42.83
CA ARG A 11 -6.37 43.12 -41.87
C ARG A 11 -5.38 42.00 -41.48
N ARG A 12 -4.16 42.09 -42.01
CA ARG A 12 -2.93 42.37 -41.22
C ARG A 12 -1.69 42.41 -42.13
N ASP A 13 -1.09 43.60 -42.19
CA ASP A 13 0.26 43.92 -42.67
C ASP A 13 1.34 43.28 -41.77
N HIS A 14 2.33 42.57 -42.33
CA HIS A 14 3.66 43.03 -42.78
C HIS A 14 4.67 43.25 -41.63
N ASP A 15 5.69 42.39 -41.52
CA ASP A 15 7.04 42.70 -42.04
C ASP A 15 8.04 41.60 -41.63
N SER A 16 8.87 41.19 -42.58
CA SER A 16 9.89 40.16 -42.41
C SER A 16 11.01 40.42 -43.41
N ARG A 17 12.18 40.89 -42.94
CA ARG A 17 13.46 40.85 -43.68
C ARG A 17 14.66 40.92 -42.72
N ARG A 18 15.52 39.90 -42.68
CA ARG A 18 16.85 39.88 -43.33
C ARG A 18 17.71 38.68 -42.87
N ALA A 19 18.52 38.25 -43.83
CA ALA A 19 19.42 37.09 -43.83
C ALA A 19 20.90 37.50 -43.69
N GLY A 20 21.77 36.49 -43.55
CA GLY A 20 23.24 36.53 -43.68
C GLY A 20 23.87 35.53 -42.70
N ASP A 21 24.18 34.28 -43.07
CA ASP A 21 25.26 33.77 -43.96
C ASP A 21 26.67 33.90 -43.35
N ASP A 22 27.34 32.74 -43.14
CA ASP A 22 28.62 32.33 -43.76
C ASP A 22 29.45 31.31 -42.92
N SER A 23 29.60 30.11 -43.50
CA SER A 23 30.80 29.32 -43.77
C SER A 23 32.02 29.17 -42.80
N LYS A 24 32.30 27.86 -42.56
CA LYS A 24 33.60 27.13 -42.70
C LYS A 24 34.71 27.14 -41.61
N ALA A 25 35.04 25.89 -41.21
CA ALA A 25 36.36 25.21 -41.30
C ALA A 25 37.11 24.77 -40.02
N SER A 26 37.48 23.47 -40.05
CA SER A 26 38.76 22.84 -39.66
C SER A 26 39.24 22.71 -38.19
N THR A 27 39.31 21.43 -37.76
CA THR A 27 40.56 20.67 -37.49
C THR A 27 41.41 20.94 -36.23
N ARG A 28 41.68 19.82 -35.52
CA ARG A 28 42.87 19.41 -34.71
C ARG A 28 42.95 19.69 -33.19
N GLN A 29 42.98 18.56 -32.47
CA GLN A 29 44.01 18.07 -31.52
C GLN A 29 44.41 18.84 -30.25
N ALA A 30 44.31 18.07 -29.15
CA ALA A 30 45.26 17.90 -28.05
C ALA A 30 45.49 19.05 -27.06
N SER A 31 45.23 18.78 -25.77
CA SER A 31 46.29 18.50 -24.78
C SER A 31 45.70 18.42 -23.35
N ARG A 32 46.07 17.38 -22.60
CA ARG A 32 46.08 17.39 -21.13
C ARG A 32 47.19 18.33 -20.65
N PRO A 33 47.13 18.85 -19.41
CA PRO A 33 47.97 18.22 -18.39
C PRO A 33 47.33 18.10 -17.00
N SER A 34 47.98 17.25 -16.22
CA SER A 34 47.77 16.89 -14.82
C SER A 34 47.71 18.09 -13.85
N GLY A 35 46.88 17.93 -12.82
CA GLY A 35 46.99 18.62 -11.54
C GLY A 35 46.76 17.60 -10.43
N GLN A 36 47.85 17.15 -9.82
CA GLN A 36 47.91 16.25 -8.67
C GLN A 36 47.64 17.05 -7.39
N VAL A 37 46.73 16.58 -6.55
CA VAL A 37 46.76 16.83 -5.09
C VAL A 37 46.36 15.53 -4.37
N ASP A 38 47.32 15.04 -3.60
CA ASP A 38 47.28 13.85 -2.74
C ASP A 38 46.51 14.13 -1.41
N PRO A 39 46.23 13.08 -0.60
CA PRO A 39 44.99 12.90 0.15
C PRO A 39 45.11 13.21 1.64
N ALA A 40 43.99 13.53 2.31
CA ALA A 40 43.71 13.19 3.70
C ALA A 40 42.39 13.83 4.16
N ALA A 41 41.38 13.00 4.42
CA ALA A 41 40.51 13.09 5.60
C ALA A 41 39.38 12.06 5.43
N ALA A 42 39.65 10.84 5.90
CA ALA A 42 38.62 9.90 6.26
C ALA A 42 37.71 10.56 7.31
N ARG A 43 36.50 10.95 6.90
CA ARG A 43 35.40 11.18 7.82
C ARG A 43 34.43 10.02 7.64
N THR A 44 34.54 9.10 8.58
CA THR A 44 33.54 8.08 8.91
C THR A 44 32.16 8.74 8.93
N ALA A 45 31.39 8.55 7.87
CA ALA A 45 29.96 8.79 7.91
C ALA A 45 29.37 7.61 8.69
N ALA A 46 29.14 7.81 9.99
CA ALA A 46 28.23 6.99 10.75
C ALA A 46 26.87 7.01 10.03
N PRO A 47 26.17 5.87 9.87
CA PRO A 47 24.83 5.90 9.34
C PRO A 47 23.97 6.75 10.27
N ALA A 48 23.37 7.80 9.73
CA ALA A 48 22.31 8.51 10.40
C ALA A 48 21.19 7.50 10.65
N GLU A 49 20.95 7.20 11.93
CA GLU A 49 19.71 6.60 12.39
C GLU A 49 18.61 7.56 11.98
N GLY A 50 17.99 7.27 10.84
CA GLY A 50 16.74 7.88 10.41
C GLY A 50 15.67 7.38 11.36
N ASP A 51 15.54 8.06 12.49
CA ASP A 51 14.36 8.02 13.34
C ASP A 51 13.20 8.64 12.54
N SER A 52 12.63 7.86 11.62
CA SER A 52 11.34 8.15 11.02
C SER A 52 10.23 7.78 12.01
N ALA A 53 10.34 8.24 13.26
CA ALA A 53 9.22 8.29 14.19
C ALA A 53 8.39 9.55 13.87
N SER A 54 7.72 9.52 12.73
CA SER A 54 6.78 10.56 12.32
C SER A 54 5.51 10.46 13.18
N SER A 55 5.54 11.08 14.37
CA SER A 55 4.38 11.64 15.10
C SER A 55 3.03 10.89 15.06
N SER A 56 2.97 9.59 15.36
CA SER A 56 1.70 8.87 15.50
C SER A 56 1.13 9.02 16.91
N THR A 57 0.52 10.17 17.21
CA THR A 57 -0.40 10.28 18.36
C THR A 57 -1.71 9.51 18.11
N GLN A 58 -1.89 8.96 16.91
CA GLN A 58 -3.09 8.29 16.47
C GLN A 58 -2.64 7.04 15.67
N GLY A 59 -2.98 5.84 16.17
CA GLY A 59 -2.66 4.55 15.51
C GLY A 59 -3.23 4.46 14.10
N PRO A 60 -3.02 3.39 13.31
CA PRO A 60 -2.83 2.00 13.74
C PRO A 60 -1.61 1.75 14.61
N TRP A 61 -1.76 0.88 15.59
CA TRP A 61 -0.73 0.60 16.60
C TRP A 61 0.04 -0.67 16.31
N ASP A 62 1.33 -0.68 16.65
CA ASP A 62 2.09 -1.91 16.80
C ASP A 62 1.73 -2.57 18.15
N ALA A 63 1.48 -3.88 18.15
CA ALA A 63 1.13 -4.62 19.36
C ALA A 63 2.20 -4.54 20.46
N ALA A 64 3.47 -4.38 20.12
CA ALA A 64 4.58 -4.25 21.07
C ALA A 64 4.71 -2.83 21.66
N ASN A 65 4.05 -1.84 21.07
CA ASN A 65 4.09 -0.44 21.51
C ASN A 65 2.66 0.13 21.66
N LEU A 66 1.77 -0.64 22.28
CA LEU A 66 0.40 -0.23 22.52
C LEU A 66 0.32 0.65 23.79
N PRO A 67 -0.26 1.86 23.73
CA PRO A 67 -0.49 2.68 24.93
C PRO A 67 -1.46 2.02 25.90
N LYS A 68 -1.32 2.28 27.21
CA LYS A 68 -2.15 1.67 28.26
C LYS A 68 -3.64 1.96 28.08
N GLU A 69 -3.98 3.16 27.63
CA GLU A 69 -5.37 3.56 27.36
C GLU A 69 -5.99 2.73 26.23
N GLN A 70 -5.15 2.20 25.33
CA GLN A 70 -5.60 1.34 24.24
C GLN A 70 -5.71 -0.13 24.66
N GLU A 71 -5.10 -0.56 25.76
CA GLU A 71 -5.20 -1.96 26.24
C GLU A 71 -6.62 -2.32 26.70
N GLU A 72 -7.36 -1.37 27.26
CA GLU A 72 -8.73 -1.58 27.77
C GLU A 72 -9.79 -1.69 26.65
N VAL A 73 -9.44 -1.31 25.41
CA VAL A 73 -10.38 -1.35 24.28
C VAL A 73 -10.57 -2.80 23.82
N THR A 74 -11.82 -3.26 23.82
CA THR A 74 -12.18 -4.62 23.37
C THR A 74 -11.96 -4.74 21.86
N ARG A 75 -11.16 -5.74 21.47
CA ARG A 75 -10.82 -6.03 20.08
C ARG A 75 -11.11 -7.48 19.72
N VAL A 76 -11.52 -7.68 18.47
CA VAL A 76 -11.60 -8.97 17.83
C VAL A 76 -10.22 -9.35 17.34
N ASP A 77 -9.69 -10.46 17.81
CA ASP A 77 -8.41 -11.01 17.36
C ASP A 77 -8.59 -11.79 16.06
N LEU A 78 -7.90 -11.33 15.02
CA LEU A 78 -7.91 -11.90 13.68
C LEU A 78 -6.50 -12.37 13.28
N GLY A 79 -5.58 -12.56 14.22
CA GLY A 79 -4.20 -12.97 13.95
C GLY A 79 -3.30 -11.76 13.80
N ALA A 80 -2.87 -11.46 12.57
CA ALA A 80 -2.03 -10.29 12.33
C ALA A 80 -2.73 -8.94 12.57
N LEU A 81 -4.04 -8.94 12.81
CA LEU A 81 -4.86 -7.75 13.06
C LEU A 81 -5.73 -7.97 14.30
N ARG A 82 -5.81 -6.94 15.14
CA ARG A 82 -6.83 -6.83 16.20
C ARG A 82 -7.64 -5.58 15.92
N VAL A 83 -8.93 -5.76 15.64
CA VAL A 83 -9.83 -4.67 15.25
C VAL A 83 -10.83 -4.37 16.38
N PRO A 84 -11.12 -3.10 16.69
CA PRO A 84 -12.09 -2.76 17.74
C PRO A 84 -13.47 -3.33 17.42
N ALA A 85 -14.15 -3.84 18.45
CA ALA A 85 -15.55 -4.23 18.32
C ALA A 85 -16.42 -2.97 18.39
N VAL A 86 -17.20 -2.72 17.33
CA VAL A 86 -18.13 -1.59 17.23
C VAL A 86 -19.52 -2.13 16.94
N ASP A 87 -20.54 -1.61 17.63
CA ASP A 87 -21.91 -2.04 17.46
C ASP A 87 -22.38 -1.85 16.01
N GLY A 88 -23.03 -2.88 15.45
CA GLY A 88 -23.49 -2.88 14.06
C GLY A 88 -22.40 -3.14 13.01
N MET A 89 -21.12 -3.24 13.40
CA MET A 89 -20.03 -3.56 12.48
C MET A 89 -20.04 -5.05 12.12
N GLN A 90 -20.00 -5.34 10.81
CA GLN A 90 -19.85 -6.70 10.30
C GLN A 90 -18.41 -6.95 9.89
N VAL A 91 -17.88 -8.13 10.22
CA VAL A 91 -16.52 -8.55 9.87
C VAL A 91 -16.60 -9.77 8.94
N ARG A 92 -15.96 -9.68 7.78
CA ARG A 92 -15.77 -10.80 6.84
C ARG A 92 -14.28 -10.99 6.59
N LEU A 93 -13.83 -12.25 6.53
CA LEU A 93 -12.44 -12.57 6.19
C LEU A 93 -12.35 -13.04 4.75
N GLU A 94 -11.32 -12.60 4.04
CA GLU A 94 -11.03 -13.00 2.66
C GLU A 94 -9.92 -14.04 2.60
N GLN A 95 -10.16 -15.09 1.82
CA GLN A 95 -9.21 -16.18 1.60
C GLN A 95 -8.43 -15.95 0.31
N ALA A 96 -7.12 -16.17 0.37
CA ALA A 96 -6.30 -16.31 -0.82
C ALA A 96 -6.52 -17.70 -1.46
N PRO A 97 -6.07 -17.93 -2.71
CA PRO A 97 -6.23 -19.23 -3.39
C PRO A 97 -5.65 -20.46 -2.65
N GLY A 98 -4.79 -20.27 -1.67
CA GLY A 98 -4.27 -21.32 -0.79
C GLY A 98 -5.10 -21.59 0.47
N GLY A 99 -6.28 -20.98 0.63
CA GLY A 99 -7.17 -21.14 1.80
C GLY A 99 -6.77 -20.30 3.02
N VAL A 100 -5.62 -19.64 3.00
CA VAL A 100 -5.15 -18.74 4.06
C VAL A 100 -5.98 -17.46 4.05
N LEU A 101 -6.48 -17.06 5.22
CA LEU A 101 -7.18 -15.79 5.39
C LEU A 101 -6.15 -14.65 5.36
N THR A 102 -6.37 -13.64 4.52
CA THR A 102 -5.36 -12.62 4.19
C THR A 102 -5.86 -11.19 4.29
N ALA A 103 -7.17 -10.97 4.36
CA ALA A 103 -7.75 -9.64 4.52
C ALA A 103 -8.97 -9.69 5.43
N ALA A 104 -9.22 -8.60 6.14
CA ALA A 104 -10.44 -8.38 6.90
C ALA A 104 -11.24 -7.26 6.24
N VAL A 105 -12.50 -7.52 5.90
CA VAL A 105 -13.43 -6.55 5.36
C VAL A 105 -14.45 -6.21 6.44
N LEU A 106 -14.46 -4.94 6.84
CA LEU A 106 -15.33 -4.37 7.85
C LEU A 106 -16.42 -3.57 7.15
N ALA A 107 -17.68 -3.76 7.51
CA ALA A 107 -18.81 -3.00 6.97
C ALA A 107 -19.59 -2.34 8.11
N LEU A 108 -19.78 -1.03 8.00
CA LEU A 108 -20.46 -0.18 9.00
C LEU A 108 -20.95 1.10 8.34
N GLY A 109 -22.15 1.58 8.71
CA GLY A 109 -22.66 2.88 8.23
C GLY A 109 -22.81 3.00 6.71
N GLY A 110 -23.03 1.89 5.98
CA GLY A 110 -23.10 1.88 4.52
C GLY A 110 -21.74 2.06 3.81
N SER A 111 -20.64 2.04 4.57
CA SER A 111 -19.27 2.07 4.07
C SER A 111 -18.59 0.71 4.31
N SER A 112 -17.47 0.48 3.63
CA SER A 112 -16.60 -0.68 3.88
C SER A 112 -15.13 -0.31 3.97
N LEU A 113 -14.41 -1.04 4.82
CA LEU A 113 -12.98 -0.91 5.07
C LEU A 113 -12.32 -2.28 4.92
N GLU A 114 -11.50 -2.46 3.89
CA GLU A 114 -10.63 -3.63 3.75
C GLU A 114 -9.28 -3.35 4.40
N LEU A 115 -8.85 -4.23 5.31
CA LEU A 115 -7.55 -4.19 5.98
C LEU A 115 -6.71 -5.39 5.56
N ARG A 116 -5.46 -5.12 5.17
CA ARG A 116 -4.47 -6.15 4.85
C ARG A 116 -3.10 -5.75 5.40
N ALA A 117 -2.53 -6.60 6.25
CA ALA A 117 -1.21 -6.40 6.82
C ALA A 117 -0.15 -7.17 6.04
N PHE A 118 1.03 -6.59 5.91
CA PHE A 118 2.17 -7.15 5.19
C PHE A 118 3.41 -7.08 6.06
N ALA A 119 4.34 -8.01 5.87
CA ALA A 119 5.69 -7.89 6.41
C ALA A 119 6.43 -6.76 5.69
N ALA A 120 7.11 -5.91 6.45
CA ALA A 120 7.93 -4.82 5.93
C ALA A 120 9.38 -4.97 6.43
N PRO A 121 10.38 -4.45 5.72
CA PRO A 121 11.73 -4.36 6.24
C PRO A 121 11.80 -3.27 7.33
N LYS A 122 12.91 -3.22 8.06
CA LYS A 122 13.09 -2.26 9.16
C LYS A 122 13.25 -0.80 8.70
N SER A 123 13.52 -0.56 7.42
CA SER A 123 14.12 0.69 6.94
C SER A 123 13.44 1.29 5.70
N SER A 124 12.27 0.82 5.26
CA SER A 124 11.63 1.37 4.05
C SER A 124 10.15 1.69 4.26
N GLY A 125 9.70 2.78 3.63
CA GLY A 125 8.28 3.09 3.45
C GLY A 125 7.72 2.25 2.31
N VAL A 126 7.13 1.11 2.65
CA VAL A 126 6.48 0.21 1.67
C VAL A 126 5.32 0.94 1.00
N TRP A 127 4.72 1.89 1.70
CA TRP A 127 3.61 2.66 1.18
C TRP A 127 3.96 3.48 -0.07
N ASP A 128 5.11 4.15 -0.10
CA ASP A 128 5.46 5.02 -1.24
C ASP A 128 5.60 4.23 -2.55
N GLU A 129 6.22 3.04 -2.47
CA GLU A 129 6.33 2.14 -3.61
C GLU A 129 4.95 1.60 -4.04
N LEU A 130 4.16 1.12 -3.09
CA LEU A 130 2.83 0.57 -3.39
C LEU A 130 1.87 1.65 -3.90
N ARG A 131 1.97 2.87 -3.38
CA ARG A 131 1.21 4.03 -3.85
C ARG A 131 1.54 4.34 -5.31
N ALA A 132 2.82 4.34 -5.68
CA ALA A 132 3.24 4.51 -7.06
C ALA A 132 2.69 3.38 -7.97
N ASP A 133 2.75 2.13 -7.53
CA ASP A 133 2.17 0.99 -8.26
C ASP A 133 0.65 1.12 -8.44
N ILE A 134 -0.07 1.55 -7.39
CA ILE A 134 -1.52 1.81 -7.43
C ILE A 134 -1.82 2.93 -8.43
N ALA A 135 -1.11 4.05 -8.37
CA ALA A 135 -1.28 5.18 -9.29
C ALA A 135 -1.04 4.77 -10.75
N GLN A 136 -0.01 3.96 -11.01
CA GLN A 136 0.28 3.42 -12.32
C GLN A 136 -0.84 2.48 -12.80
N SER A 137 -1.34 1.60 -11.94
CA SER A 137 -2.44 0.69 -12.25
C SER A 137 -3.74 1.44 -12.57
N LEU A 138 -4.09 2.44 -11.76
CA LEU A 138 -5.24 3.32 -11.97
C LEU A 138 -5.14 4.09 -13.29
N SER A 139 -3.95 4.62 -13.59
CA SER A 139 -3.67 5.30 -14.86
C SER A 139 -3.86 4.36 -16.05
N GLY A 140 -3.32 3.14 -15.97
CA GLY A 140 -3.48 2.10 -17.01
C GLY A 140 -4.93 1.66 -17.20
N ALA A 141 -5.74 1.67 -16.15
CA ALA A 141 -7.18 1.42 -16.20
C ALA A 141 -8.01 2.62 -16.67
N GLY A 142 -7.40 3.79 -16.89
CA GLY A 142 -8.11 5.02 -17.25
C GLY A 142 -8.99 5.58 -16.12
N ALA A 143 -8.72 5.19 -14.87
CA ALA A 143 -9.44 5.69 -13.71
C ALA A 143 -9.02 7.13 -13.38
N ARG A 144 -9.95 7.93 -12.86
CA ARG A 144 -9.60 9.24 -12.28
C ARG A 144 -9.10 9.03 -10.87
N TYR A 145 -7.95 9.59 -10.54
CA TYR A 145 -7.43 9.56 -9.18
C TYR A 145 -6.66 10.84 -8.85
N GLN A 146 -6.46 11.06 -7.55
CA GLN A 146 -5.66 12.14 -7.01
C GLN A 146 -4.95 11.64 -5.75
N GLU A 147 -3.78 12.21 -5.49
CA GLU A 147 -3.10 12.04 -4.20
C GLU A 147 -3.56 13.17 -3.26
N VAL A 148 -3.86 12.82 -2.01
CA VAL A 148 -4.38 13.75 -1.00
C VAL A 148 -3.64 13.56 0.31
N GLU A 149 -3.44 14.63 1.07
CA GLU A 149 -2.87 14.51 2.41
C GLU A 149 -3.93 13.94 3.38
N GLY A 150 -3.55 12.93 4.17
CA GLY A 150 -4.37 12.34 5.22
C GLY A 150 -3.59 12.17 6.52
N ASP A 151 -4.25 11.56 7.52
CA ASP A 151 -3.71 11.40 8.88
C ASP A 151 -2.41 10.57 8.93
N TYR A 152 -2.18 9.73 7.92
CA TYR A 152 -1.03 8.84 7.81
C TYR A 152 -0.06 9.24 6.68
N GLY A 153 -0.17 10.47 6.17
CA GLY A 153 0.57 10.97 5.02
C GLY A 153 -0.24 10.90 3.73
N THR A 154 0.45 10.77 2.59
CA THR A 154 -0.18 10.81 1.26
C THR A 154 -1.08 9.62 1.00
N GLU A 155 -2.37 9.84 0.78
CA GLU A 155 -3.38 8.84 0.42
C GLU A 155 -3.74 8.92 -1.08
N VAL A 156 -4.31 7.86 -1.65
CA VAL A 156 -4.83 7.88 -3.04
C VAL A 156 -6.35 7.83 -3.03
N LEU A 157 -7.00 8.85 -3.58
CA LEU A 157 -8.43 8.89 -3.80
C LEU A 157 -8.73 8.64 -5.28
N ALA A 158 -9.52 7.60 -5.57
CA ALA A 158 -9.84 7.18 -6.93
C ALA A 158 -11.35 7.08 -7.17
N GLN A 159 -11.75 7.30 -8.42
CA GLN A 159 -13.08 6.98 -8.94
C GLN A 159 -12.96 5.81 -9.91
N ILE A 160 -13.51 4.67 -9.53
CA ILE A 160 -13.43 3.43 -10.32
C ILE A 160 -14.84 2.91 -10.66
N PRO A 161 -15.02 2.26 -11.83
CA PRO A 161 -16.27 1.59 -12.14
C PRO A 161 -16.52 0.44 -11.14
N MET A 162 -17.68 0.45 -10.48
CA MET A 162 -18.14 -0.62 -9.59
C MET A 162 -19.46 -1.16 -10.09
N ARG A 163 -19.66 -2.47 -9.95
CA ARG A 163 -20.94 -3.11 -10.27
C ARG A 163 -21.87 -3.00 -9.06
N ALA A 164 -22.98 -2.32 -9.24
CA ALA A 164 -24.04 -2.21 -8.25
C ALA A 164 -24.85 -3.53 -8.18
N PRO A 165 -25.59 -3.77 -7.08
CA PRO A 165 -26.39 -4.99 -6.90
C PRO A 165 -27.45 -5.21 -7.99
N ASP A 166 -27.92 -4.13 -8.63
CA ASP A 166 -28.87 -4.15 -9.75
C ASP A 166 -28.21 -4.52 -11.09
N GLY A 167 -26.89 -4.78 -11.10
CA GLY A 167 -26.10 -5.11 -12.29
C GLY A 167 -25.60 -3.90 -13.06
N ALA A 168 -26.03 -2.67 -12.72
CA ALA A 168 -25.55 -1.45 -13.36
C ALA A 168 -24.10 -1.15 -12.95
N THR A 169 -23.35 -0.53 -13.85
CA THR A 169 -22.02 0.01 -13.53
C THR A 169 -22.17 1.45 -13.07
N SER A 170 -21.76 1.75 -11.84
CA SER A 170 -21.71 3.10 -11.28
C SER A 170 -20.25 3.48 -10.98
N MET A 171 -19.95 4.77 -10.91
CA MET A 171 -18.62 5.22 -10.45
C MET A 171 -18.60 5.21 -8.92
N GLY A 172 -17.71 4.42 -8.34
CA GLY A 172 -17.46 4.36 -6.91
C GLY A 172 -16.23 5.15 -6.51
N THR A 173 -16.32 5.83 -5.36
CA THR A 173 -15.15 6.44 -4.71
C THR A 173 -14.46 5.40 -3.84
N VAL A 174 -13.14 5.27 -4.02
CA VAL A 174 -12.27 4.40 -3.25
C VAL A 174 -11.08 5.21 -2.75
N ARG A 175 -10.72 5.03 -1.48
CA ARG A 175 -9.56 5.68 -0.87
C ARG A 175 -8.59 4.62 -0.37
N PHE A 176 -7.34 4.69 -0.83
CA PHE A 176 -6.25 3.83 -0.41
C PHE A 176 -5.40 4.59 0.61
N ILE A 177 -5.19 3.96 1.76
CA ILE A 177 -4.40 4.46 2.87
C ILE A 177 -3.34 3.40 3.16
N GLY A 178 -2.10 3.84 3.33
CA GLY A 178 -1.00 2.99 3.78
C GLY A 178 -0.42 3.51 5.08
N VAL A 179 -0.11 2.59 5.99
CA VAL A 179 0.53 2.92 7.27
C VAL A 179 1.75 2.01 7.42
N ASP A 180 2.93 2.61 7.41
CA ASP A 180 4.18 1.92 7.68
C ASP A 180 4.44 1.86 9.19
N GLY A 181 4.76 0.68 9.70
CA GLY A 181 5.07 0.44 11.11
C GLY A 181 6.30 -0.46 11.30
N PRO A 182 6.66 -0.80 12.54
CA PRO A 182 7.85 -1.58 12.85
C PRO A 182 7.81 -3.00 12.25
N ARG A 183 8.47 -3.20 11.11
CA ARG A 183 8.51 -4.48 10.36
C ARG A 183 7.16 -4.94 9.79
N TRP A 184 6.18 -4.05 9.73
CA TRP A 184 4.91 -4.30 9.08
C TRP A 184 4.43 -3.09 8.30
N PHE A 185 3.55 -3.34 7.35
CA PHE A 185 2.85 -2.32 6.59
C PHE A 185 1.36 -2.69 6.56
N LEU A 186 0.48 -1.73 6.84
CA LEU A 186 -0.97 -1.92 6.80
C LEU A 186 -1.54 -1.15 5.61
N ARG A 187 -2.22 -1.86 4.71
CA ARG A 187 -3.05 -1.25 3.68
C ARG A 187 -4.50 -1.23 4.14
N ALA A 188 -5.11 -0.05 4.05
CA ALA A 188 -6.52 0.15 4.28
C ALA A 188 -7.20 0.68 3.01
N VAL A 189 -8.30 0.06 2.59
CA VAL A 189 -9.08 0.49 1.42
C VAL A 189 -10.49 0.83 1.87
N LEU A 190 -10.83 2.11 1.83
CA LEU A 190 -12.15 2.63 2.16
C LEU A 190 -13.01 2.74 0.90
N GLN A 191 -14.28 2.34 1.01
CA GLN A 191 -15.29 2.49 -0.03
C GLN A 191 -16.60 3.01 0.58
N GLY A 192 -17.41 3.65 -0.26
CA GLY A 192 -18.68 4.26 0.17
C GLY A 192 -18.48 5.67 0.77
N PRO A 193 -19.45 6.18 1.55
CA PRO A 193 -19.41 7.52 2.13
C PRO A 193 -18.10 7.87 2.86
N ALA A 194 -17.55 6.91 3.62
CA ALA A 194 -16.30 7.08 4.37
C ALA A 194 -15.06 7.31 3.48
N ALA A 195 -15.09 6.93 2.20
CA ALA A 195 -13.99 7.15 1.27
C ALA A 195 -13.88 8.62 0.81
N SER A 196 -15.02 9.31 0.68
CA SER A 196 -15.06 10.72 0.27
C SER A 196 -14.84 11.70 1.41
N SER A 197 -15.25 11.35 2.63
CA SER A 197 -15.13 12.23 3.79
C SER A 197 -13.68 12.34 4.27
N THR A 198 -13.27 13.57 4.60
CA THR A 198 -12.01 13.87 5.29
C THR A 198 -12.21 14.01 6.80
N ASP A 199 -13.43 13.81 7.30
CA ASP A 199 -13.70 13.90 8.73
C ASP A 199 -13.21 12.63 9.44
N PRO A 200 -12.28 12.73 10.41
CA PRO A 200 -11.89 11.61 11.24
C PRO A 200 -13.04 11.02 12.08
N SER A 201 -14.20 11.68 12.17
CA SER A 201 -15.38 11.17 12.87
C SER A 201 -16.15 10.08 12.11
N GLU A 202 -15.72 9.71 10.90
CA GLU A 202 -16.28 8.54 10.20
C GLU A 202 -15.94 7.26 10.96
N GLU A 203 -16.97 6.46 11.29
CA GLU A 203 -16.86 5.31 12.19
C GLU A 203 -15.74 4.33 11.78
N LEU A 204 -15.58 4.08 10.48
CA LEU A 204 -14.52 3.21 9.96
C LEU A 204 -13.11 3.82 10.02
N ARG A 205 -12.96 5.15 10.00
CA ARG A 205 -11.65 5.79 10.21
C ARG A 205 -11.22 5.68 11.66
N GLU A 206 -12.16 5.82 12.59
CA GLU A 206 -11.87 5.58 14.01
C GLU A 206 -11.53 4.10 14.27
N VAL A 207 -12.20 3.17 13.57
CA VAL A 207 -11.83 1.74 13.60
C VAL A 207 -10.40 1.52 13.11
N LEU A 208 -10.01 2.14 11.98
CA LEU A 208 -8.64 2.08 11.48
C LEU A 208 -7.65 2.63 12.52
N ARG A 209 -7.93 3.79 13.11
CA ARG A 209 -7.08 4.43 14.12
C ARG A 209 -6.83 3.55 15.35
N ARG A 210 -7.86 2.80 15.77
CA ARG A 210 -7.80 1.90 16.94
C ARG A 210 -7.35 0.48 16.61
N THR A 211 -7.14 0.16 15.33
CA THR A 211 -6.63 -1.14 14.90
C THR A 211 -5.21 -1.34 15.41
N VAL A 212 -4.91 -2.57 15.84
CA VAL A 212 -3.57 -2.98 16.26
C VAL A 212 -3.07 -4.04 15.29
N VAL A 213 -1.85 -3.86 14.82
CA VAL A 213 -1.15 -4.82 13.96
C VAL A 213 -0.26 -5.70 14.84
N VAL A 214 -0.39 -7.01 14.67
CA VAL A 214 0.40 -8.01 15.40
C VAL A 214 1.40 -8.61 14.41
N ARG A 215 2.67 -8.25 14.56
CA ARG A 215 3.75 -8.83 13.77
C ARG A 215 4.38 -9.97 14.58
N ASP A 216 4.23 -11.20 14.11
CA ASP A 216 4.91 -12.36 14.70
C ASP A 216 6.45 -12.25 14.59
N GLU A 217 7.17 -13.08 15.34
CA GLU A 217 8.64 -13.08 15.29
C GLU A 217 9.20 -13.81 14.06
N GLN A 218 8.37 -14.53 13.30
CA GLN A 218 8.78 -15.29 12.11
C GLN A 218 9.47 -14.39 11.08
N ALA A 219 10.57 -14.89 10.53
CA ALA A 219 11.20 -14.28 9.37
C ALA A 219 10.28 -14.43 8.16
N ARG A 220 9.88 -13.30 7.57
CA ARG A 220 9.04 -13.25 6.37
C ARG A 220 9.67 -12.29 5.35
N PRO A 221 9.77 -12.67 4.07
CA PRO A 221 10.08 -11.75 2.99
C PRO A 221 9.28 -10.44 3.06
N PRO A 222 9.90 -9.29 2.71
CA PRO A 222 9.17 -8.05 2.51
C PRO A 222 8.00 -8.22 1.54
N ARG A 223 6.86 -7.58 1.85
CA ARG A 223 5.59 -7.63 1.10
C ARG A 223 4.87 -8.99 1.11
N GLU A 224 5.32 -9.94 1.93
CA GLU A 224 4.50 -11.11 2.25
C GLU A 224 3.28 -10.67 3.08
N VAL A 225 2.09 -11.17 2.74
CA VAL A 225 0.87 -10.89 3.51
C VAL A 225 0.93 -11.63 4.85
N LEU A 226 0.64 -10.93 5.94
CA LEU A 226 0.57 -11.55 7.25
C LEU A 226 -0.77 -12.32 7.38
N PRO A 227 -0.73 -13.60 7.79
CA PRO A 227 -1.91 -14.43 7.85
C PRO A 227 -2.89 -13.95 8.92
N LEU A 228 -4.18 -14.10 8.60
CA LEU A 228 -5.29 -13.88 9.53
C LEU A 228 -5.89 -15.22 9.97
N HIS A 229 -6.69 -15.18 11.04
CA HIS A 229 -7.51 -16.30 11.48
C HIS A 229 -8.91 -15.84 11.87
N ALA A 230 -9.84 -16.80 11.95
CA ALA A 230 -11.16 -16.52 12.50
C ALA A 230 -11.08 -16.18 14.00
N PRO A 231 -12.00 -15.37 14.53
CA PRO A 231 -12.05 -15.09 15.96
C PRO A 231 -12.17 -16.37 16.79
N GLY A 232 -11.39 -16.50 17.86
CA GLY A 232 -11.39 -17.68 18.72
C GLY A 232 -10.66 -18.91 18.16
N ALA A 233 -10.14 -18.84 16.93
CA ALA A 233 -9.14 -19.80 16.48
C ALA A 233 -7.83 -19.50 17.25
N ALA A 234 -7.39 -20.43 18.08
CA ALA A 234 -6.02 -20.35 18.61
C ALA A 234 -5.05 -20.40 17.42
N ALA A 235 -3.95 -19.63 17.49
CA ALA A 235 -2.86 -19.77 16.53
C ALA A 235 -2.51 -21.25 16.42
N ALA A 236 -2.75 -21.84 15.25
CA ALA A 236 -2.40 -23.23 15.04
C ALA A 236 -0.89 -23.34 15.28
N PRO A 237 -0.42 -24.25 16.15
CA PRO A 237 1.00 -24.51 16.23
C PRO A 237 1.46 -24.83 14.81
N GLU A 238 2.60 -24.26 14.40
CA GLU A 238 3.26 -24.66 13.16
C GLU A 238 3.26 -26.19 13.12
N ALA A 239 2.77 -26.74 12.01
CA ALA A 239 2.94 -28.15 11.77
C ALA A 239 4.45 -28.39 11.74
N GLU A 240 5.03 -28.80 12.88
CA GLU A 240 6.31 -29.47 12.88
C GLU A 240 6.16 -30.57 11.84
N GLU A 241 6.92 -30.47 10.75
CA GLU A 241 7.21 -31.60 9.89
C GLU A 241 7.91 -32.63 10.78
N LEU A 242 7.11 -33.45 11.48
CA LEU A 242 7.58 -34.58 12.24
C LEU A 242 8.41 -35.43 11.27
N PRO A 243 9.71 -35.62 11.53
CA PRO A 243 10.53 -36.38 10.62
C PRO A 243 10.06 -37.84 10.64
N GLY A 244 9.57 -38.29 9.47
CA GLY A 244 9.58 -39.69 9.07
C GLY A 244 8.67 -40.63 9.85
N LEU A 245 7.37 -40.59 9.57
CA LEU A 245 6.56 -41.82 9.61
C LEU A 245 6.19 -42.14 8.17
N ASP A 246 7.00 -42.99 7.53
CA ASP A 246 6.66 -43.60 6.25
C ASP A 246 5.45 -44.54 6.45
N PRO A 247 4.26 -44.21 5.92
CA PRO A 247 3.05 -45.00 6.13
C PRO A 247 3.08 -46.36 5.40
N LEU A 248 4.15 -46.69 4.67
CA LEU A 248 4.32 -47.96 3.95
C LEU A 248 5.32 -48.93 4.60
N ALA A 249 5.88 -48.64 5.77
CA ALA A 249 6.74 -49.62 6.45
C ALA A 249 5.90 -50.84 6.91
N PRO A 250 6.13 -52.06 6.38
CA PRO A 250 5.43 -53.24 6.83
C PRO A 250 5.77 -53.51 8.30
N GLY A 251 4.72 -53.66 9.13
CA GLY A 251 4.86 -53.95 10.56
C GLY A 251 5.63 -55.26 10.83
N PRO A 252 6.22 -55.42 12.03
CA PRO A 252 7.05 -56.57 12.35
C PRO A 252 6.22 -57.86 12.28
N THR A 253 6.69 -58.82 11.48
CA THR A 253 6.12 -60.16 11.39
C THR A 253 6.36 -60.92 12.70
N VAL A 254 5.29 -61.31 13.36
CA VAL A 254 5.34 -62.22 14.52
C VAL A 254 5.75 -63.60 14.02
N ALA A 255 7.00 -63.98 14.26
CA ALA A 255 7.45 -65.36 14.17
C ALA A 255 6.94 -66.11 15.42
N GLU A 256 5.93 -66.96 15.25
CA GLU A 256 5.51 -67.88 16.31
C GLU A 256 6.53 -69.03 16.43
N VAL A 257 6.93 -69.27 17.67
CA VAL A 257 7.87 -70.29 18.13
C VAL A 257 7.07 -71.37 18.84
N ARG A 258 6.88 -72.52 18.18
CA ARG A 258 7.01 -73.92 18.66
C ARG A 258 6.12 -74.89 17.90
#